data_AF-A0A965N277-F1
#
_entry.id   AF-A0A965N277-F1
#
_cell.length_a   1.000
_cell.length_b   1.000
_cell.length_c   1.000
_cell.angle_alpha   90.00
_cell.angle_beta   90.00
_cell.angle_gamma   90.00
#
_symmetry.space_group_name_H-M   'P 1'
#
loop_
_entity.id
_entity.type
_entity.pdbx_description
1 polymer ?
#
loop_
_entity_poly.entity_id
_entity_poly.type
_entity_poly.pdbx_seq_one_letter_code
_entity_poly.pdbx_strand_id
1 'polypeptide(L)'
;MTCTNFKAEYTEIQKLQSWWHWILGLAVPALFFFIGFVQWICKTTIGNHPLSTAWCFAIGSFVLCGVILLFKHLTLSIKITNAGVFYGFNFPDKALNFTAWDRIVSIKLITYQFWSYGYHISKRYGLVYNLNGRYGLQITLNSGDKVLIGTQNKNALNTFLKTYVYDAQV
;
A
#
# COMPACT_ATOMS: atom_id res chain seq x y z
N MET A 1 13.71 15.08 -27.01
CA MET A 1 12.66 14.33 -26.29
C MET A 1 11.43 15.22 -26.25
N THR A 2 10.38 14.81 -26.95
CA THR A 2 9.10 15.49 -26.99
C THR A 2 8.45 15.39 -25.62
N CYS A 3 8.17 16.55 -24.99
CA CYS A 3 7.33 16.61 -23.81
C CYS A 3 5.96 16.07 -24.20
N THR A 4 5.55 14.93 -23.66
CA THR A 4 4.29 14.26 -23.97
C THR A 4 3.13 15.08 -23.41
N ASN A 5 2.66 16.06 -24.18
CA ASN A 5 1.47 16.87 -23.86
C ASN A 5 0.20 16.08 -24.18
N PHE A 6 -0.15 15.13 -23.31
CA PHE A 6 -1.48 14.51 -23.33
C PHE A 6 -2.38 15.12 -22.24
N LYS A 7 -3.65 15.37 -22.57
CA LYS A 7 -4.63 16.02 -21.67
C LYS A 7 -5.28 15.05 -20.67
N ALA A 8 -5.09 13.74 -20.85
CA ALA A 8 -5.69 12.72 -19.99
C ALA A 8 -4.91 12.53 -18.68
N GLU A 9 -5.59 12.30 -17.57
CA GLU A 9 -4.97 11.94 -16.29
C GLU A 9 -5.41 10.54 -15.86
N TYR A 10 -4.50 9.77 -15.26
CA TYR A 10 -4.81 8.48 -14.64
C TYR A 10 -4.61 8.59 -13.14
N THR A 11 -5.58 8.11 -12.36
CA THR A 11 -5.46 8.03 -10.90
C THR A 11 -5.94 6.67 -10.42
N GLU A 12 -5.12 6.00 -9.60
CA GLU A 12 -5.45 4.75 -8.92
C GLU A 12 -5.17 4.95 -7.42
N ILE A 13 -6.16 4.68 -6.57
CA ILE A 13 -6.01 4.63 -5.12
C ILE A 13 -6.27 3.20 -4.67
N GLN A 14 -5.24 2.54 -4.17
CA GLN A 14 -5.28 1.15 -3.73
C GLN A 14 -5.40 1.10 -2.21
N LYS A 15 -6.21 0.17 -1.72
CA LYS A 15 -6.33 -0.14 -0.28
C LYS A 15 -5.82 -1.55 -0.01
N LEU A 16 -5.38 -1.80 1.23
CA LEU A 16 -5.12 -3.14 1.70
C LEU A 16 -6.46 -3.85 1.98
N GLN A 17 -6.95 -4.66 1.03
CA GLN A 17 -8.27 -5.32 1.12
C GLN A 17 -8.19 -6.83 1.40
N SER A 18 -6.99 -7.38 1.59
CA SER A 18 -6.79 -8.82 1.78
C SER A 18 -7.37 -9.33 3.10
N TRP A 19 -8.36 -10.22 3.04
CA TRP A 19 -9.08 -10.78 4.20
C TRP A 19 -8.19 -11.38 5.29
N TRP A 20 -7.09 -12.03 4.91
CA TRP A 20 -6.18 -12.66 5.87
C TRP A 20 -5.39 -11.64 6.72
N HIS A 21 -5.15 -10.43 6.20
CA HIS A 21 -4.57 -9.34 7.00
C HIS A 21 -5.55 -8.85 8.06
N TRP A 22 -6.86 -8.86 7.77
CA TRP A 22 -7.89 -8.58 8.77
C TRP A 22 -7.90 -9.64 9.87
N ILE A 23 -7.78 -10.92 9.52
CA ILE A 23 -7.67 -11.99 10.53
C ILE A 23 -6.45 -11.76 11.43
N LEU A 24 -5.28 -11.50 10.83
CA LEU A 24 -4.05 -11.26 11.59
C LEU A 24 -4.18 -10.03 12.50
N GLY A 25 -4.73 -8.93 11.98
CA GLY A 25 -4.94 -7.70 12.74
C GLY A 25 -5.97 -7.84 13.86
N LEU A 26 -7.01 -8.66 13.68
CA LEU A 26 -8.08 -8.86 14.66
C LEU A 26 -7.77 -9.96 15.68
N ALA A 27 -6.79 -10.83 15.42
CA ALA A 27 -6.44 -11.92 16.34
C ALA A 27 -6.01 -11.42 17.72
N VAL A 28 -5.15 -10.40 17.77
CA VAL A 28 -4.66 -9.82 19.04
C VAL A 28 -5.79 -9.18 19.86
N PRO A 29 -6.60 -8.24 19.34
CA PRO A 29 -7.68 -7.67 20.12
C PRO A 29 -8.72 -8.74 20.51
N ALA A 30 -9.03 -9.71 19.63
CA ALA A 30 -9.93 -10.81 19.95
C ALA A 30 -9.45 -11.64 21.16
N LEU A 31 -8.13 -11.89 21.26
CA LEU A 31 -7.55 -12.57 22.42
C LEU A 31 -7.77 -11.80 23.73
N PHE A 32 -7.54 -10.47 23.71
CA PHE A 32 -7.78 -9.63 24.89
C PHE A 32 -9.27 -9.61 25.30
N PHE A 33 -10.18 -9.51 24.33
CA PHE A 33 -11.62 -9.60 24.59
C PHE A 33 -12.01 -10.96 25.15
N PHE A 34 -11.46 -12.04 24.62
CA PHE A 34 -11.73 -13.39 25.10
C PHE A 34 -11.28 -13.58 26.55
N ILE A 35 -10.05 -13.17 26.89
CA ILE A 35 -9.54 -13.23 28.27
C ILE A 35 -10.40 -12.38 29.20
N GLY A 36 -10.71 -11.13 28.82
CA GLY A 36 -11.56 -10.24 29.60
C GLY A 36 -12.96 -10.82 29.84
N PHE A 37 -13.55 -11.44 28.82
CA PHE A 37 -14.86 -12.10 28.90
C PHE A 37 -14.84 -13.29 29.87
N VAL A 38 -13.84 -14.17 29.78
CA VAL A 38 -13.71 -15.31 30.71
C VAL A 38 -13.51 -14.82 32.14
N GLN A 39 -12.62 -13.85 32.37
CA GLN A 39 -12.41 -13.30 33.72
C GLN A 39 -13.68 -12.67 34.30
N TRP A 40 -14.48 -11.99 33.46
CA TRP A 40 -15.73 -11.36 33.87
C TRP A 40 -16.80 -12.37 34.30
N ILE A 41 -16.90 -13.52 33.62
CA ILE A 41 -17.86 -14.58 33.94
C ILE A 41 -17.38 -15.41 35.13
N CYS A 42 -16.14 -15.90 35.08
CA CYS A 42 -15.60 -16.79 36.10
C CYS A 42 -15.30 -16.08 37.42
N LYS A 43 -15.30 -14.73 37.45
CA LYS A 43 -14.92 -13.90 38.60
C LYS A 43 -13.51 -14.23 39.11
N THR A 44 -12.67 -14.80 38.26
CA THR A 44 -11.28 -15.16 38.53
C THR A 44 -10.39 -14.57 37.48
N THR A 45 -9.14 -14.32 37.86
CA THR A 45 -8.13 -13.82 36.96
C THR A 45 -7.30 -14.95 36.38
N ILE A 46 -6.82 -14.79 35.14
CA ILE A 46 -6.07 -15.83 34.42
C ILE A 46 -4.58 -15.45 34.41
N GLY A 47 -3.72 -16.39 34.85
CA GLY A 47 -2.25 -16.26 34.84
C GLY A 47 -1.63 -15.91 36.20
N ASN A 48 -0.30 -15.98 36.27
CA ASN A 48 0.46 -15.76 37.51
C ASN A 48 0.56 -14.28 37.91
N HIS A 49 0.50 -13.37 36.92
CA HIS A 49 0.42 -11.92 37.08
C HIS A 49 -0.71 -11.40 36.20
N PRO A 50 -1.96 -11.56 36.63
CA PRO A 50 -3.09 -11.32 35.76
C PRO A 50 -3.30 -9.84 35.48
N LEU A 51 -3.54 -9.53 34.22
CA LEU A 51 -4.10 -8.25 33.83
C LEU A 51 -5.53 -8.15 34.38
N SER A 52 -5.91 -6.98 34.92
CA SER A 52 -7.29 -6.79 35.40
C SER A 52 -8.28 -6.87 34.22
N THR A 53 -9.50 -7.31 34.50
CA THR A 53 -10.56 -7.43 33.49
C THR A 53 -10.81 -6.12 32.74
N ALA A 54 -10.75 -4.98 33.44
CA ALA A 54 -10.89 -3.66 32.83
C ALA A 54 -9.75 -3.35 31.85
N TRP A 55 -8.51 -3.68 32.22
CA TRP A 55 -7.35 -3.50 31.35
C TRP A 55 -7.37 -4.43 30.13
N CYS A 56 -7.90 -5.65 30.25
CA CYS A 56 -8.10 -6.54 29.09
C CYS A 56 -8.97 -5.87 28.03
N PHE A 57 -10.12 -5.31 28.43
CA PHE A 57 -11.00 -4.60 27.50
C PHE A 57 -10.38 -3.30 26.98
N ALA A 58 -9.72 -2.52 27.85
CA ALA A 58 -9.09 -1.26 27.44
C ALA A 58 -7.99 -1.48 26.38
N ILE A 59 -7.09 -2.45 26.59
CA ILE A 59 -6.03 -2.78 25.64
C ILE A 59 -6.63 -3.38 24.36
N GLY A 60 -7.60 -4.30 24.48
CA GLY A 60 -8.29 -4.89 23.34
C GLY A 60 -8.94 -3.83 22.45
N SER A 61 -9.68 -2.89 23.04
CA SER A 61 -10.29 -1.75 22.34
C SER A 61 -9.23 -0.83 21.72
N PHE A 62 -8.17 -0.49 22.46
CA PHE A 62 -7.09 0.37 21.95
C PHE A 62 -6.41 -0.23 20.70
N VAL A 63 -6.03 -1.51 20.78
CA VAL A 63 -5.41 -2.23 19.65
C VAL A 63 -6.39 -2.34 18.48
N LEU A 64 -7.66 -2.67 18.75
CA LEU A 64 -8.70 -2.74 17.72
C LEU A 64 -8.86 -1.40 16.97
N CYS A 65 -8.97 -0.30 17.72
CA CYS A 65 -9.03 1.04 17.14
C CYS A 65 -7.78 1.34 16.29
N GLY A 66 -6.59 1.00 16.79
CA GLY A 66 -5.33 1.17 16.05
C GLY A 66 -5.31 0.40 14.73
N VAL A 67 -5.74 -0.87 14.73
CA VAL A 67 -5.82 -1.71 13.52
C VAL A 67 -6.81 -1.15 12.51
N ILE A 68 -8.00 -0.73 12.95
CA ILE A 68 -9.02 -0.14 12.08
C ILE A 68 -8.49 1.16 11.44
N LEU A 69 -7.88 2.04 12.24
CA LEU A 69 -7.30 3.29 11.74
C LEU A 69 -6.16 3.03 10.75
N LEU A 70 -5.25 2.10 11.09
CA LEU A 70 -4.14 1.71 10.22
C LEU A 70 -4.65 1.27 8.84
N PHE A 71 -5.59 0.33 8.78
CA PHE A 71 -6.09 -0.20 7.51
C PHE A 71 -6.98 0.78 6.75
N LYS A 72 -7.67 1.69 7.46
CA LYS A 72 -8.45 2.77 6.82
C LYS A 72 -7.54 3.78 6.11
N HIS A 73 -6.40 4.11 6.70
CA HIS A 73 -5.49 5.14 6.18
C HIS A 73 -4.40 4.59 5.26
N LEU A 74 -4.01 3.32 5.39
CA LEU A 74 -2.97 2.71 4.56
C LEU A 74 -3.46 2.55 3.11
N THR A 75 -3.12 3.53 2.28
CA THR A 75 -3.47 3.57 0.86
C THR A 75 -2.23 3.82 0.01
N LEU A 76 -2.17 3.21 -1.17
CA LEU A 76 -1.11 3.42 -2.16
C LEU A 76 -1.73 4.11 -3.36
N SER A 77 -1.22 5.29 -3.69
CA SER A 77 -1.75 6.10 -4.79
C SER A 77 -0.77 6.10 -5.96
N ILE A 78 -1.31 6.04 -7.17
CA ILE A 78 -0.62 6.30 -8.43
C ILE A 78 -1.40 7.39 -9.15
N LYS A 79 -0.75 8.49 -9.52
CA LYS A 79 -1.33 9.51 -10.38
C LYS A 79 -0.37 9.83 -11.52
N ILE A 80 -0.82 9.62 -12.75
CA ILE A 80 -0.05 9.92 -13.96
C ILE A 80 -0.69 11.15 -14.62
N THR A 81 0.13 12.17 -14.84
CA THR A 81 -0.28 13.47 -15.40
C THR A 81 0.65 13.86 -16.53
N ASN A 82 0.36 14.97 -17.22
CA ASN A 82 1.26 15.58 -18.19
C ASN A 82 2.60 16.04 -17.60
N ALA A 83 2.68 16.31 -16.29
CA ALA A 83 3.90 16.73 -15.62
C ALA A 83 4.82 15.54 -15.29
N GLY A 84 4.24 14.38 -14.99
CA GLY A 84 4.98 13.19 -14.58
C GLY A 84 4.13 12.20 -13.80
N VAL A 85 4.81 11.37 -13.02
CA VAL A 85 4.20 10.31 -12.21
C VAL A 85 4.33 10.65 -10.73
N PHE A 86 3.18 10.73 -10.06
CA PHE A 86 3.08 10.84 -8.62
C PHE A 86 2.75 9.48 -8.01
N TYR A 87 3.43 9.10 -6.94
CA TYR A 87 3.20 7.82 -6.28
C TYR A 87 3.63 7.80 -4.82
N GLY A 88 3.03 6.91 -4.04
CA GLY A 88 3.45 6.67 -2.67
C GLY A 88 2.31 6.25 -1.75
N PHE A 89 2.70 5.89 -0.53
CA PHE A 89 1.74 5.63 0.53
C PHE A 89 1.13 6.94 1.02
N ASN A 90 -0.19 7.06 0.89
CA ASN A 90 -0.95 8.19 1.37
C ASN A 90 -1.07 8.06 2.89
N PHE A 91 -0.24 8.82 3.61
CA PHE A 91 -0.41 9.08 5.03
C PHE A 91 -0.94 10.52 5.19
N PRO A 92 -1.68 10.82 6.28
CA PRO A 92 -2.06 12.19 6.60
C PRO A 92 -0.82 13.09 6.52
N ASP A 93 -0.93 14.21 5.80
CA ASP A 93 0.11 15.23 5.64
C ASP A 93 1.38 14.84 4.87
N LYS A 94 1.45 13.64 4.25
CA LYS A 94 2.56 13.28 3.36
C LYS A 94 2.24 13.54 1.90
N ALA A 95 3.05 14.39 1.27
CA ALA A 95 3.06 14.54 -0.18
C ALA A 95 3.49 13.24 -0.87
N LEU A 96 2.88 12.97 -2.02
CA LEU A 96 3.30 11.87 -2.90
C LEU A 96 4.70 12.17 -3.45
N ASN A 97 5.47 11.11 -3.69
CA ASN A 97 6.72 11.23 -4.45
C ASN A 97 6.39 11.62 -5.88
N PHE A 98 7.23 12.45 -6.50
CA PHE A 98 7.04 12.93 -7.86
C PHE A 98 8.27 12.62 -8.72
N THR A 99 8.01 12.03 -9.89
CA THR A 99 9.01 11.82 -10.92
C THR A 99 8.55 12.50 -12.21
N ALA A 100 9.27 13.53 -12.63
CA ALA A 100 9.04 14.22 -13.89
C ALA A 100 9.42 13.36 -15.11
N TRP A 101 8.76 13.60 -16.25
CA TRP A 101 8.95 12.81 -17.47
C TRP A 101 10.37 12.87 -18.04
N ASP A 102 11.05 14.01 -17.93
CA ASP A 102 12.43 14.22 -18.38
C ASP A 102 13.45 13.33 -17.65
N ARG A 103 13.12 12.87 -16.45
CA ARG A 103 13.94 11.95 -15.66
C ARG A 103 13.66 10.48 -15.99
N ILE A 104 12.58 10.17 -16.70
CA ILE A 104 12.14 8.80 -16.96
C ILE A 104 12.74 8.31 -18.28
N VAL A 105 13.58 7.28 -18.20
CA VAL A 105 14.13 6.58 -19.38
C VAL A 105 13.15 5.55 -19.90
N SER A 106 12.45 4.85 -19.01
CA SER A 106 11.46 3.86 -19.40
C SER A 106 10.38 3.70 -18.36
N ILE A 107 9.15 3.52 -18.82
CA ILE A 107 8.01 3.14 -18.01
C ILE A 107 7.41 1.86 -18.59
N LYS A 108 7.23 0.82 -17.78
CA LYS A 108 6.77 -0.49 -18.26
C LYS A 108 5.82 -1.12 -17.26
N LEU A 109 4.71 -1.66 -17.76
CA LEU A 109 3.86 -2.53 -16.96
C LEU A 109 4.47 -3.93 -16.92
N ILE A 110 4.80 -4.41 -15.73
CA ILE A 110 5.45 -5.70 -15.53
C ILE A 110 4.63 -6.61 -14.62
N THR A 111 4.92 -7.92 -14.73
CA THR A 111 4.55 -8.90 -13.72
C THR A 111 5.77 -9.16 -12.84
N TYR A 112 5.63 -9.14 -11.52
CA TYR A 112 6.68 -9.45 -10.56
C TYR A 112 6.32 -10.66 -9.70
N GLN A 113 7.33 -11.28 -9.10
CA GLN A 113 7.21 -12.52 -8.32
C GLN A 113 7.95 -12.36 -6.99
N PHE A 114 7.34 -11.64 -6.05
CA PHE A 114 7.77 -11.55 -4.65
C PHE A 114 6.55 -11.42 -3.74
N TRP A 115 6.71 -11.81 -2.47
CA TRP A 115 5.63 -11.87 -1.49
C TRP A 115 5.66 -10.71 -0.48
N SER A 116 6.51 -9.72 -0.71
CA SER A 116 6.63 -8.55 0.17
C SER A 116 5.52 -7.54 -0.10
N TYR A 117 5.05 -6.95 1.00
CA TYR A 117 4.07 -5.88 1.04
C TYR A 117 4.74 -4.61 1.58
N GLY A 118 4.20 -3.45 1.21
CA GLY A 118 4.69 -2.16 1.67
C GLY A 118 5.82 -1.58 0.83
N TYR A 119 6.64 -0.79 1.51
CA TYR A 119 7.81 -0.09 0.98
C TYR A 119 9.08 -0.89 1.28
N HIS A 120 9.86 -1.26 0.27
CA HIS A 120 11.14 -1.96 0.46
C HIS A 120 12.06 -1.81 -0.75
N ILE A 121 13.33 -2.20 -0.58
CA ILE A 121 14.33 -2.19 -1.65
C ILE A 121 14.49 -3.61 -2.21
N SER A 122 14.50 -3.72 -3.53
CA SER A 122 14.76 -4.94 -4.28
C SER A 122 15.98 -4.76 -5.17
N LYS A 123 16.90 -5.73 -5.16
CA LYS A 123 18.04 -5.75 -6.10
C LYS A 123 17.59 -5.73 -7.57
N ARG A 124 16.44 -6.35 -7.88
CA ARG A 124 15.93 -6.48 -9.25
C ARG A 124 15.09 -5.29 -9.69
N TYR A 125 14.22 -4.82 -8.79
CA TYR A 125 13.18 -3.83 -9.12
C TYR A 125 13.45 -2.43 -8.59
N GLY A 126 14.52 -2.26 -7.81
CA GLY A 126 14.85 -1.02 -7.11
C GLY A 126 13.90 -0.78 -5.95
N LEU A 127 13.42 0.45 -5.82
CA LEU A 127 12.49 0.86 -4.78
C LEU A 127 11.08 0.34 -5.07
N VAL A 128 10.51 -0.45 -4.18
CA VAL A 128 9.21 -1.10 -4.40
C VAL A 128 8.16 -0.54 -3.46
N TYR A 129 7.01 -0.18 -4.03
CA TYR A 129 5.79 0.16 -3.32
C TYR A 129 4.70 -0.82 -3.74
N ASN A 130 4.20 -1.64 -2.82
CA ASN A 130 3.14 -2.60 -3.14
C ASN A 130 2.14 -2.74 -1.98
N LEU A 131 0.86 -2.89 -2.26
CA LEU A 131 -0.15 -3.29 -1.27
C LEU A 131 -0.73 -4.67 -1.55
N ASN A 132 -0.87 -5.05 -2.81
CA ASN A 132 -1.43 -6.33 -3.20
C ASN A 132 -1.18 -6.60 -4.69
N GLY A 133 -1.20 -7.87 -5.06
CA GLY A 133 -1.12 -8.29 -6.46
C GLY A 133 0.30 -8.64 -6.91
N ARG A 134 0.42 -8.81 -8.23
CA ARG A 134 1.63 -9.29 -8.92
C ARG A 134 1.99 -8.44 -10.14
N TYR A 135 1.32 -7.31 -10.30
CA TYR A 135 1.49 -6.40 -11.43
C TYR A 135 1.94 -5.05 -10.91
N GLY A 136 2.80 -4.37 -11.65
CA GLY A 136 3.31 -3.07 -11.24
C GLY A 136 3.85 -2.26 -12.41
N LEU A 137 3.87 -0.95 -12.20
CA LEU A 137 4.50 0.04 -13.05
C LEU A 137 5.98 0.15 -12.67
N GLN A 138 6.85 -0.36 -13.53
CA GLN A 138 8.29 -0.20 -13.41
C GLN A 138 8.73 1.09 -14.10
N ILE A 139 9.32 1.99 -13.33
CA ILE A 139 9.96 3.21 -13.80
C ILE A 139 11.47 3.00 -13.69
N THR A 140 12.19 3.37 -14.74
CA THR A 140 13.66 3.45 -14.75
C THR A 140 14.04 4.91 -14.98
N LEU A 141 14.85 5.46 -14.07
CA LEU A 141 15.31 6.84 -14.14
C LEU A 141 16.60 6.95 -14.95
N ASN A 142 16.91 8.16 -15.40
CA ASN A 142 18.18 8.49 -16.08
C ASN A 142 19.42 8.28 -15.20
N SER A 143 19.27 8.32 -13.87
CA SER A 143 20.32 7.94 -12.91
C SER A 143 20.62 6.43 -12.89
N GLY A 144 19.77 5.60 -13.50
CA GLY A 144 19.81 4.14 -13.39
C GLY A 144 18.97 3.59 -12.24
N ASP A 145 18.46 4.46 -11.35
CA ASP A 145 17.55 4.07 -10.28
C ASP A 145 16.25 3.51 -10.84
N LYS A 146 15.66 2.60 -10.07
CA LYS A 146 14.44 1.89 -10.45
C LYS A 146 13.39 2.04 -9.37
N VAL A 147 12.15 2.25 -9.78
CA VAL A 147 11.00 2.30 -8.89
C VAL A 147 9.90 1.40 -9.46
N LEU A 148 9.39 0.50 -8.63
CA LEU A 148 8.28 -0.37 -8.95
C LEU A 148 7.08 0.01 -8.07
N ILE A 149 5.96 0.32 -8.72
CA ILE A 149 4.71 0.67 -8.03
C ILE A 149 3.68 -0.40 -8.39
N GLY A 150 3.26 -1.21 -7.42
CA GLY A 150 2.22 -2.22 -7.59
C GLY A 150 0.90 -1.59 -8.05
N THR A 151 0.13 -2.31 -8.87
CA THR A 151 -1.21 -1.91 -9.34
C THR A 151 -2.20 -3.05 -9.15
N GLN A 152 -3.43 -2.69 -8.76
CA GLN A 152 -4.57 -3.61 -8.71
C GLN A 152 -5.41 -3.51 -9.99
N ASN A 153 -5.30 -2.41 -10.74
CA ASN A 153 -6.02 -2.18 -11.99
C ASN A 153 -5.12 -2.26 -13.22
N LYS A 154 -4.50 -3.43 -13.42
CA LYS A 154 -3.59 -3.73 -14.54
C LYS A 154 -4.18 -3.31 -15.90
N ASN A 155 -5.43 -3.64 -16.16
CA ASN A 155 -6.04 -3.44 -17.47
C ASN A 155 -6.25 -1.95 -17.77
N ALA A 156 -6.81 -1.18 -16.83
CA ALA A 156 -7.01 0.25 -17.03
C ALA A 156 -5.67 0.99 -17.17
N LEU A 157 -4.68 0.64 -16.34
CA LEU A 157 -3.34 1.23 -16.43
C LEU A 157 -2.68 0.90 -17.78
N ASN A 158 -2.77 -0.35 -18.25
CA ASN A 158 -2.22 -0.74 -19.54
C ASN A 158 -2.85 0.02 -20.71
N THR A 159 -4.18 0.16 -20.71
CA THR A 159 -4.90 0.93 -21.73
C THR A 159 -4.44 2.37 -21.75
N PHE A 160 -4.36 3.01 -20.58
CA PHE A 160 -3.90 4.39 -20.46
C PHE A 160 -2.47 4.58 -20.98
N LEU A 161 -1.54 3.70 -20.58
CA LEU A 161 -0.15 3.77 -21.01
C LEU A 161 -0.02 3.63 -22.53
N LYS A 162 -0.77 2.71 -23.15
CA LYS A 162 -0.74 2.55 -24.62
C LYS A 162 -1.23 3.82 -25.32
N THR A 163 -2.42 4.30 -24.96
CA THR A 163 -3.08 5.41 -25.65
C THR A 163 -2.36 6.75 -25.48
N TYR A 164 -1.74 7.01 -24.32
CA TYR A 164 -1.25 8.36 -24.00
C TYR A 164 0.25 8.46 -23.74
N VAL A 165 0.92 7.34 -23.42
CA VAL A 165 2.32 7.35 -23.01
C VAL A 165 3.22 6.70 -24.05
N TYR A 166 2.87 5.51 -24.55
CA TYR A 166 3.67 4.80 -25.55
C TYR A 166 3.49 5.39 -26.95
N ASP A 167 2.26 5.72 -27.34
CA ASP A 167 1.99 6.33 -28.65
C ASP A 167 2.57 7.75 -28.78
N ALA A 168 2.97 8.39 -27.67
CA ALA A 168 3.61 9.71 -27.66
C ALA A 168 5.15 9.66 -27.68
N GLN A 169 5.75 8.46 -27.70
CA GLN A 169 7.20 8.25 -27.86
C GLN A 169 7.62 7.86 -29.29
N VAL A 170 6.66 7.78 -30.23
CA VAL A 170 6.88 7.62 -31.68
C VAL A 170 6.70 8.98 -32.35
#